data_AF-A0A381TSB5-F1
#
_entry.id   AF-A0A381TSB5-F1
#
_cell.length_a   1.000
_cell.length_b   1.000
_cell.length_c   1.000
_cell.angle_alpha   90.00
_cell.angle_beta   90.00
_cell.angle_gamma   90.00
#
_symmetry.space_group_name_H-M   'P 1'
#
loop_
_entity.id
_entity.type
_entity.pdbx_description
1 polymer ?
#
loop_
_entity_poly.entity_id
_entity_poly.type
_entity_poly.pdbx_seq_one_letter_code
_entity_poly.pdbx_strand_id
1 'polypeptide(L)'
;GRFWSRADRYWNARGGSHTDGGAFIFSVVPDGDIFRLQCTNKFGERITLGDAPQPHTLLHEEASEAGVTPDAPAEEAFAAFREAVPEWGYGELRGFLHEVEKQPRREAIMLLTLLLDRRYPTGQLRRSSLLTLVDESLERMLSSVAADECDAFCAGKGDPDGRTAVIDARALDIEGPGSLAIAIGELVKKGWHDFIIFGCHGHRFIANGFGADSNGVRIDVYGSSGDYLGSGLDGARVVVHGNGQDQLGQILKAGELVVHGDVGQTFMYGAKGGHVFVQGNAAGRPLINSVGRPRVVINGTCLDYLAESFMAGDPLNDGGFVILNGLEWDDDGEELCELPTPYPGGNLFSLASGGAIYVRDPHQRVSTDQLNGGDFAPFTNADWAVVEPLLKQNEREFGISVEKLLEVDGQPHRPSEVYRRIQPAATKALQAEEAWVAHAKNN
;
A
#
# COMPACT_ATOMS: atom_id res chain seq x y z
N GLY A 1 -15.62 -23.71 -1.96
CA GLY A 1 -14.80 -24.33 -3.02
C GLY A 1 -13.50 -24.84 -2.42
N ARG A 2 -12.64 -25.53 -3.18
CA ARG A 2 -11.32 -25.99 -2.69
C ARG A 2 -10.34 -24.84 -2.45
N PHE A 3 -10.46 -23.75 -3.22
CA PHE A 3 -9.60 -22.56 -3.17
C PHE A 3 -10.38 -21.35 -2.65
N TRP A 4 -9.66 -20.33 -2.18
CA TRP A 4 -10.17 -19.04 -1.72
C TRP A 4 -9.46 -17.88 -2.43
N SER A 5 -10.00 -16.67 -2.32
CA SER A 5 -9.62 -15.53 -3.17
C SER A 5 -8.28 -14.87 -2.81
N ARG A 6 -7.83 -14.99 -1.57
CA ARG A 6 -6.63 -14.32 -1.05
C ARG A 6 -5.46 -15.29 -0.93
N ALA A 7 -4.28 -14.87 -1.41
CA ALA A 7 -3.04 -15.59 -1.12
C ALA A 7 -2.62 -15.37 0.34
N ASP A 8 -1.91 -16.35 0.92
CA ASP A 8 -1.30 -16.21 2.24
C ASP A 8 -0.08 -15.28 2.23
N ARG A 9 0.70 -15.35 1.15
CA ARG A 9 1.89 -14.52 0.96
C ARG A 9 1.91 -13.97 -0.46
N TYR A 10 2.32 -12.72 -0.56
CA TYR A 10 2.63 -12.04 -1.81
C TYR A 10 4.14 -11.86 -1.88
N TRP A 11 4.69 -11.79 -3.10
CA TRP A 11 6.13 -11.70 -3.28
C TRP A 11 6.48 -10.77 -4.43
N ASN A 12 7.30 -9.76 -4.15
CA ASN A 12 7.91 -8.91 -5.17
C ASN A 12 9.21 -9.54 -5.64
N ALA A 13 9.12 -10.34 -6.70
CA ALA A 13 10.21 -11.10 -7.26
C ALA A 13 10.92 -10.34 -8.39
N ARG A 14 12.26 -10.42 -8.42
CA ARG A 14 13.06 -10.09 -9.62
C ARG A 14 14.08 -11.17 -9.92
N GLY A 15 14.17 -11.53 -11.21
CA GLY A 15 15.26 -12.33 -11.76
C GLY A 15 16.61 -11.66 -11.50
N GLY A 16 17.37 -12.21 -10.55
CA GLY A 16 18.70 -11.72 -10.17
C GLY A 16 18.86 -11.31 -8.71
N SER A 17 17.79 -11.29 -7.90
CA SER A 17 17.91 -10.99 -6.45
C SER A 17 18.88 -11.95 -5.75
N HIS A 18 19.67 -11.45 -4.79
CA HIS A 18 20.57 -12.27 -3.98
C HIS A 18 19.88 -12.92 -2.75
N THR A 19 18.62 -12.59 -2.49
CA THR A 19 17.85 -13.13 -1.35
C THR A 19 17.20 -14.46 -1.68
N ASP A 20 16.00 -14.48 -2.25
CA ASP A 20 15.29 -15.68 -2.73
C ASP A 20 15.35 -15.81 -4.26
N GLY A 21 15.89 -14.78 -4.92
CA GLY A 21 16.02 -14.72 -6.37
C GLY A 21 14.74 -14.47 -7.12
N GLY A 22 13.61 -14.27 -6.45
CA GLY A 22 12.31 -14.12 -7.07
C GLY A 22 11.92 -15.27 -7.99
N ALA A 23 12.42 -16.48 -7.72
CA ALA A 23 12.16 -17.66 -8.55
C ALA A 23 11.79 -18.85 -7.67
N PHE A 24 10.59 -19.35 -7.89
CA PHE A 24 10.03 -20.48 -7.15
C PHE A 24 9.95 -21.70 -8.07
N ILE A 25 10.45 -22.83 -7.56
CA ILE A 25 10.43 -24.11 -8.26
C ILE A 25 9.37 -24.97 -7.58
N PHE A 26 8.35 -25.33 -8.34
CA PHE A 26 7.32 -26.27 -7.91
C PHE A 26 7.65 -27.66 -8.46
N SER A 27 7.99 -28.58 -7.58
CA SER A 27 8.34 -29.95 -7.91
C SER A 27 7.33 -30.93 -7.32
N VAL A 28 6.90 -31.90 -8.13
CA VAL A 28 6.12 -33.04 -7.65
C VAL A 28 7.13 -34.11 -7.20
N VAL A 29 7.22 -34.32 -5.89
CA VAL A 29 8.21 -35.25 -5.30
C VAL A 29 7.49 -36.46 -4.68
N PRO A 30 8.05 -37.67 -4.78
CA PRO A 30 7.51 -38.84 -4.10
C PRO A 30 7.47 -38.64 -2.57
N ASP A 31 6.39 -39.05 -1.93
CA ASP A 31 6.20 -39.06 -0.47
C ASP A 31 5.47 -40.36 -0.08
N GLY A 32 6.25 -41.45 0.08
CA GLY A 32 5.69 -42.80 0.21
C GLY A 32 4.98 -43.25 -1.08
N ASP A 33 3.73 -43.72 -0.93
CA ASP A 33 2.87 -44.15 -2.06
C ASP A 33 2.12 -42.99 -2.73
N ILE A 34 2.30 -41.76 -2.24
CA ILE A 34 1.69 -40.56 -2.82
C ILE A 34 2.77 -39.61 -3.36
N PHE A 35 2.34 -38.60 -4.11
CA PHE A 35 3.20 -37.50 -4.52
C PHE A 35 2.76 -36.22 -3.82
N ARG A 36 3.71 -35.38 -3.42
CA ARG A 36 3.42 -34.06 -2.86
C ARG A 36 4.00 -32.96 -3.73
N LEU A 37 3.34 -31.80 -3.73
CA LEU A 37 3.89 -30.59 -4.32
C LEU A 37 4.85 -29.95 -3.31
N GLN A 38 6.09 -29.72 -3.74
CA GLN A 38 7.11 -29.00 -2.98
C GLN A 38 7.41 -27.68 -3.69
N CYS A 39 7.46 -26.58 -2.94
CA CYS A 39 7.94 -25.29 -3.41
C CYS A 39 9.32 -25.00 -2.80
N THR A 40 10.29 -24.64 -3.62
CA THR A 40 11.59 -24.12 -3.15
C THR A 40 11.91 -22.79 -3.83
N ASN A 41 12.72 -21.95 -3.19
CA ASN A 41 13.36 -20.84 -3.90
C ASN A 41 14.48 -21.36 -4.82
N LYS A 42 15.15 -20.46 -5.55
CA LYS A 42 16.25 -20.82 -6.47
C LYS A 42 17.48 -21.41 -5.79
N PHE A 43 17.62 -21.23 -4.48
CA PHE A 43 18.71 -21.77 -3.67
C PHE A 43 18.39 -23.16 -3.13
N GLY A 44 17.20 -23.69 -3.42
CA GLY A 44 16.74 -25.00 -2.94
C GLY A 44 16.15 -24.95 -1.53
N GLU A 45 16.03 -23.78 -0.93
CA GLU A 45 15.40 -23.61 0.39
C GLU A 45 13.90 -23.80 0.24
N ARG A 46 13.30 -24.60 1.11
CA ARG A 46 11.88 -24.92 1.05
C ARG A 46 11.04 -23.73 1.49
N ILE A 47 10.10 -23.35 0.65
CA ILE A 47 9.07 -22.38 1.00
C ILE A 47 7.90 -23.14 1.61
N THR A 48 7.57 -22.80 2.86
CA THR A 48 6.47 -23.38 3.62
C THR A 48 5.71 -22.28 4.34
N LEU A 49 4.44 -22.52 4.63
CA LEU A 49 3.62 -21.65 5.49
C LEU A 49 3.75 -22.05 6.96
N GLY A 50 4.76 -22.86 7.32
CA GLY A 50 4.96 -23.34 8.68
C GLY A 50 3.74 -24.07 9.23
N ASP A 51 3.37 -23.73 10.47
CA ASP A 51 2.20 -24.23 11.19
C ASP A 51 0.94 -23.38 10.93
N ALA A 52 0.86 -22.72 9.77
CA ALA A 52 -0.29 -21.87 9.43
C ALA A 52 -1.63 -22.58 9.67
N PRO A 53 -2.62 -21.88 10.24
CA PRO A 53 -3.90 -22.49 10.53
C PRO A 53 -4.59 -23.07 9.29
N GLN A 54 -5.46 -24.05 9.54
CA GLN A 54 -6.25 -24.68 8.48
C GLN A 54 -7.16 -23.62 7.83
N PRO A 55 -7.30 -23.63 6.49
CA PRO A 55 -8.16 -22.70 5.80
C PRO A 55 -9.64 -23.00 6.05
N HIS A 56 -10.50 -21.98 5.90
CA HIS A 56 -11.95 -22.11 6.10
C HIS A 56 -12.62 -23.10 5.14
N THR A 57 -11.96 -23.46 4.04
CA THR A 57 -12.46 -24.43 3.06
C THR A 57 -12.32 -25.87 3.52
N LEU A 58 -11.47 -26.13 4.53
CA LEU A 58 -11.28 -27.45 5.13
C LEU A 58 -11.95 -27.59 6.49
N LEU A 59 -12.14 -26.48 7.22
CA LEU A 59 -12.89 -26.41 8.47
C LEU A 59 -14.23 -25.72 8.24
N HIS A 60 -15.25 -26.50 7.86
CA HIS A 60 -16.59 -25.94 7.65
C HIS A 60 -17.33 -25.87 8.99
N GLU A 61 -17.37 -24.68 9.57
CA GLU A 61 -18.14 -24.35 10.77
C GLU A 61 -19.35 -23.49 10.39
N GLU A 62 -20.51 -23.82 10.93
CA GLU A 62 -21.70 -22.98 10.80
C GLU A 62 -21.55 -21.71 11.64
N ALA A 63 -22.25 -20.64 11.25
CA ALA A 63 -22.24 -19.38 11.98
C ALA A 63 -22.68 -19.58 13.44
N SER A 64 -21.86 -19.14 14.39
CA SER A 64 -22.10 -19.20 15.84
C SER A 64 -22.03 -17.81 16.48
N GLU A 65 -22.47 -17.71 17.72
CA GLU A 65 -22.43 -16.44 18.47
C GLU A 65 -20.99 -16.04 18.80
N ALA A 66 -20.59 -14.85 18.36
CA ALA A 66 -19.23 -14.34 18.53
C ALA A 66 -18.99 -13.61 19.87
N GLY A 67 -20.05 -13.34 20.63
CA GLY A 67 -19.97 -12.60 21.91
C GLY A 67 -19.63 -11.11 21.79
N VAL A 68 -19.46 -10.60 20.56
CA VAL A 68 -19.22 -9.19 20.23
C VAL A 68 -20.23 -8.74 19.19
N THR A 69 -20.81 -7.55 19.37
CA THR A 69 -21.79 -6.96 18.46
C THR A 69 -21.20 -5.79 17.67
N PRO A 70 -21.57 -5.62 16.39
CA PRO A 70 -21.11 -4.51 15.56
C PRO A 70 -22.04 -3.28 15.61
N ASP A 71 -22.78 -3.09 16.71
CA ASP A 71 -23.80 -2.03 16.89
C ASP A 71 -23.20 -0.67 17.31
N ALA A 72 -21.91 -0.63 17.62
CA ALA A 72 -21.14 0.59 17.86
C ALA A 72 -20.62 1.20 16.54
N PRO A 73 -20.17 2.47 16.54
CA PRO A 73 -19.47 3.06 15.39
C PRO A 73 -18.32 2.16 14.91
N ALA A 74 -18.06 2.14 13.59
CA ALA A 74 -17.15 1.19 12.97
C ALA A 74 -15.76 1.07 13.65
N GLU A 75 -15.17 2.17 14.12
CA GLU A 75 -13.87 2.13 14.82
C GLU A 75 -13.95 1.45 16.19
N GLU A 76 -15.03 1.68 16.96
CA GLU A 76 -15.26 1.03 18.25
C GLU A 76 -15.56 -0.46 18.07
N ALA A 77 -16.38 -0.79 17.07
CA ALA A 77 -16.67 -2.17 16.70
C ALA A 77 -15.41 -2.91 16.22
N PHE A 78 -14.54 -2.25 15.46
CA PHE A 78 -13.25 -2.80 15.03
C PHE A 78 -12.32 -3.04 16.23
N ALA A 79 -12.25 -2.11 17.18
CA ALA A 79 -11.47 -2.30 18.41
C ALA A 79 -11.97 -3.51 19.20
N ALA A 80 -13.29 -3.66 19.39
CA ALA A 80 -13.87 -4.80 20.08
C ALA A 80 -13.62 -6.13 19.33
N PHE A 81 -13.75 -6.13 18.00
CA PHE A 81 -13.42 -7.28 17.16
C PHE A 81 -11.96 -7.72 17.33
N ARG A 82 -11.02 -6.77 17.31
CA ARG A 82 -9.58 -7.05 17.40
C ARG A 82 -9.20 -7.77 18.69
N GLU A 83 -9.83 -7.42 19.80
CA GLU A 83 -9.58 -8.08 21.09
C GLU A 83 -10.19 -9.49 21.16
N ALA A 84 -11.25 -9.76 20.40
CA ALA A 84 -11.99 -11.02 20.48
C ALA A 84 -11.56 -12.07 19.45
N VAL A 85 -11.20 -11.64 18.23
CA VAL A 85 -10.89 -12.53 17.10
C VAL A 85 -9.79 -13.57 17.35
N PRO A 86 -8.77 -13.35 18.21
CA PRO A 86 -7.76 -14.39 18.45
C PRO A 86 -8.32 -15.69 19.05
N GLU A 87 -9.47 -15.61 19.75
CA GLU A 87 -10.13 -16.74 20.40
C GLU A 87 -11.22 -17.38 19.51
N TRP A 88 -11.40 -16.91 18.27
CA TRP A 88 -12.49 -17.33 17.40
C TRP A 88 -12.13 -18.49 16.46
N GLY A 89 -13.13 -19.31 16.15
CA GLY A 89 -13.16 -20.18 14.99
C GLY A 89 -13.85 -19.51 13.79
N TYR A 90 -13.97 -20.25 12.69
CA TYR A 90 -14.65 -19.74 11.50
C TYR A 90 -16.15 -19.59 11.73
N GLY A 91 -16.74 -20.34 12.68
CA GLY A 91 -18.13 -20.19 13.07
C GLY A 91 -18.43 -18.81 13.67
N GLU A 92 -17.65 -18.37 14.64
CA GLU A 92 -17.82 -17.06 15.30
C GLU A 92 -17.58 -15.93 14.30
N LEU A 93 -16.54 -16.04 13.46
CA LEU A 93 -16.28 -15.06 12.41
C LEU A 93 -17.48 -14.92 11.45
N ARG A 94 -18.06 -16.03 11.00
CA ARG A 94 -19.24 -16.00 10.11
C ARG A 94 -20.44 -15.39 10.81
N GLY A 95 -20.68 -15.72 12.08
CA GLY A 95 -21.75 -15.12 12.87
C GLY A 95 -21.57 -13.61 13.02
N PHE A 96 -20.36 -13.17 13.35
CA PHE A 96 -20.04 -11.74 13.44
C PHE A 96 -20.27 -11.04 12.10
N LEU A 97 -19.73 -11.54 11.00
CA LEU A 97 -19.93 -10.95 9.66
C LEU A 97 -21.41 -10.89 9.27
N HIS A 98 -22.21 -11.90 9.64
CA HIS A 98 -23.65 -11.87 9.44
C HIS A 98 -24.36 -10.76 10.24
N GLU A 99 -23.91 -10.47 11.46
CA GLU A 99 -24.41 -9.32 12.24
C GLU A 99 -23.94 -7.98 11.67
N VAL A 100 -22.74 -7.92 11.08
CA VAL A 100 -22.23 -6.72 10.38
C VAL A 100 -23.10 -6.40 9.18
N GLU A 101 -23.51 -7.40 8.40
CA GLU A 101 -24.38 -7.21 7.23
C GLU A 101 -25.78 -6.66 7.58
N LYS A 102 -26.20 -6.75 8.85
CA LYS A 102 -27.47 -6.19 9.34
C LYS A 102 -27.36 -4.73 9.78
N GLN A 103 -26.15 -4.21 9.94
CA GLN A 103 -25.92 -2.83 10.38
C GLN A 103 -26.25 -1.81 9.28
N PRO A 104 -26.42 -0.52 9.61
CA PRO A 104 -26.51 0.54 8.61
C PRO A 104 -25.36 0.42 7.61
N ARG A 105 -25.69 0.43 6.31
CA ARG A 105 -24.75 0.09 5.23
C ARG A 105 -23.43 0.87 5.29
N ARG A 106 -23.46 2.13 5.74
CA ARG A 106 -22.26 2.97 5.94
C ARG A 106 -21.33 2.37 7.00
N GLU A 107 -21.85 2.10 8.18
CA GLU A 107 -21.06 1.51 9.28
C GLU A 107 -20.56 0.11 8.92
N ALA A 108 -21.40 -0.71 8.28
CA ALA A 108 -21.03 -2.05 7.84
C ALA A 108 -19.84 -2.02 6.85
N ILE A 109 -19.90 -1.18 5.80
CA ILE A 109 -18.81 -1.06 4.82
C ILE A 109 -17.54 -0.49 5.48
N MET A 110 -17.67 0.51 6.36
CA MET A 110 -16.52 1.07 7.08
C MET A 110 -15.84 0.02 7.97
N LEU A 111 -16.61 -0.76 8.73
CA LEU A 111 -16.09 -1.84 9.55
C LEU A 111 -15.41 -2.93 8.71
N LEU A 112 -16.07 -3.41 7.64
CA LEU A 112 -15.48 -4.39 6.73
C LEU A 112 -14.19 -3.89 6.08
N THR A 113 -14.10 -2.59 5.79
CA THR A 113 -12.89 -1.95 5.25
C THR A 113 -11.77 -1.93 6.30
N LEU A 114 -12.07 -1.61 7.55
CA LEU A 114 -11.08 -1.68 8.65
C LEU A 114 -10.57 -3.12 8.85
N LEU A 115 -11.46 -4.11 8.81
CA LEU A 115 -11.09 -5.53 8.87
C LEU A 115 -10.18 -5.93 7.69
N LEU A 116 -10.44 -5.37 6.51
CA LEU A 116 -9.64 -5.65 5.32
C LEU A 116 -8.23 -5.03 5.40
N ASP A 117 -8.15 -3.76 5.80
CA ASP A 117 -6.95 -2.93 5.65
C ASP A 117 -5.99 -2.97 6.85
N ARG A 118 -6.52 -3.18 8.05
CA ARG A 118 -5.72 -3.15 9.28
C ARG A 118 -5.04 -4.50 9.52
N ARG A 119 -3.93 -4.43 10.25
CA ARG A 119 -3.18 -5.60 10.72
C ARG A 119 -3.51 -5.82 12.20
N TYR A 120 -3.73 -7.08 12.54
CA TYR A 120 -4.15 -7.53 13.86
C TYR A 120 -3.94 -9.05 13.95
N PRO A 121 -3.73 -9.59 15.17
CA PRO A 121 -3.61 -11.02 15.40
C PRO A 121 -4.90 -11.75 15.00
N THR A 122 -4.76 -12.88 14.30
CA THR A 122 -5.92 -13.69 13.87
C THR A 122 -6.06 -15.00 14.65
N GLY A 123 -5.16 -15.28 15.59
CA GLY A 123 -5.19 -16.50 16.41
C GLY A 123 -5.26 -17.77 15.57
N GLN A 124 -6.32 -18.56 15.75
CA GLN A 124 -6.51 -19.82 15.01
C GLN A 124 -7.09 -19.63 13.61
N LEU A 125 -7.45 -18.40 13.23
CA LEU A 125 -7.95 -18.11 11.90
C LEU A 125 -6.79 -17.87 10.95
N ARG A 126 -6.80 -18.56 9.81
CA ARG A 126 -5.87 -18.27 8.74
C ARG A 126 -6.23 -16.91 8.14
N ARG A 127 -5.32 -15.93 8.21
CA ARG A 127 -5.59 -14.54 7.75
C ARG A 127 -6.17 -14.48 6.34
N SER A 128 -5.61 -15.19 5.37
CA SER A 128 -6.12 -15.20 4.00
C SER A 128 -7.57 -15.73 3.90
N SER A 129 -7.94 -16.69 4.74
CA SER A 129 -9.32 -17.19 4.81
C SER A 129 -10.25 -16.18 5.48
N LEU A 130 -9.82 -15.54 6.58
CA LEU A 130 -10.57 -14.45 7.20
C LEU A 130 -10.85 -13.34 6.20
N LEU A 131 -9.81 -12.86 5.50
CA LEU A 131 -9.94 -11.79 4.51
C LEU A 131 -10.81 -12.20 3.32
N THR A 132 -10.79 -13.47 2.88
CA THR A 132 -11.75 -13.95 1.87
C THR A 132 -13.19 -13.83 2.36
N LEU A 133 -13.49 -14.17 3.62
CA LEU A 133 -14.85 -14.05 4.16
C LEU A 133 -15.29 -12.58 4.34
N VAL A 134 -14.35 -11.71 4.69
CA VAL A 134 -14.57 -10.25 4.72
C VAL A 134 -14.86 -9.72 3.31
N ASP A 135 -14.03 -10.08 2.32
CA ASP A 135 -14.25 -9.71 0.91
C ASP A 135 -15.63 -10.14 0.41
N GLU A 136 -16.04 -11.38 0.70
CA GLU A 136 -17.35 -11.91 0.32
C GLU A 136 -18.50 -11.10 0.93
N SER A 137 -18.36 -10.69 2.19
CA SER A 137 -19.36 -9.86 2.89
C SER A 137 -19.41 -8.44 2.32
N LEU A 138 -18.24 -7.85 2.07
CA LEU A 138 -18.12 -6.54 1.46
C LEU A 138 -18.70 -6.52 0.04
N GLU A 139 -18.43 -7.54 -0.76
CA GLU A 139 -18.96 -7.69 -2.11
C GLU A 139 -20.48 -7.81 -2.11
N ARG A 140 -21.08 -8.58 -1.18
CA ARG A 140 -22.55 -8.65 -1.03
C ARG A 140 -23.14 -7.28 -0.72
N MET A 141 -22.56 -6.56 0.24
CA MET A 141 -23.05 -5.24 0.65
C MET A 141 -22.95 -4.22 -0.49
N LEU A 142 -21.82 -4.16 -1.20
CA LEU A 142 -21.61 -3.24 -2.32
C LEU A 142 -22.47 -3.59 -3.54
N SER A 143 -22.59 -4.88 -3.88
CA SER A 143 -23.44 -5.33 -5.00
C SER A 143 -24.92 -5.02 -4.78
N SER A 144 -25.38 -4.96 -3.51
CA SER A 144 -26.77 -4.66 -3.18
C SER A 144 -27.17 -3.22 -3.46
N VAL A 145 -26.22 -2.27 -3.49
CA VAL A 145 -26.48 -0.83 -3.63
C VAL A 145 -27.23 -0.50 -4.93
N ALA A 146 -26.92 -1.19 -6.02
CA ALA A 146 -27.56 -0.92 -7.30
C ALA A 146 -29.06 -1.29 -7.32
N ALA A 147 -29.49 -2.21 -6.46
CA ALA A 147 -30.87 -2.65 -6.32
C ALA A 147 -31.62 -1.90 -5.22
N ASP A 148 -30.90 -1.47 -4.18
CA ASP A 148 -31.44 -0.80 -3.00
C ASP A 148 -30.49 0.33 -2.58
N GLU A 149 -30.68 1.53 -3.13
CA GLU A 149 -29.90 2.71 -2.74
C GLU A 149 -30.26 3.17 -1.32
N CYS A 150 -29.35 3.89 -0.65
CA CYS A 150 -29.62 4.47 0.67
C CYS A 150 -29.14 5.92 0.76
N ASP A 151 -29.29 6.53 1.93
CA ASP A 151 -28.87 7.93 2.18
C ASP A 151 -27.35 8.15 2.05
N ALA A 152 -26.55 7.08 2.10
CA ALA A 152 -25.09 7.14 1.97
C ALA A 152 -24.59 6.77 0.57
N PHE A 153 -25.26 5.83 -0.10
CA PHE A 153 -24.75 5.18 -1.31
C PHE A 153 -25.81 5.10 -2.40
N CYS A 154 -25.37 5.32 -3.64
CA CYS A 154 -26.20 5.24 -4.83
C CYS A 154 -25.46 4.54 -5.97
N ALA A 155 -26.18 4.23 -7.05
CA ALA A 155 -25.61 3.58 -8.22
C ALA A 155 -24.86 4.53 -9.18
N GLY A 156 -24.65 5.80 -8.78
CA GLY A 156 -24.02 6.82 -9.64
C GLY A 156 -24.83 7.16 -10.89
N LYS A 157 -26.17 7.01 -10.84
CA LYS A 157 -27.08 7.32 -11.94
C LYS A 157 -27.68 8.70 -11.75
N GLY A 158 -27.72 9.50 -12.81
CA GLY A 158 -28.29 10.85 -12.78
C GLY A 158 -27.29 11.90 -12.32
N ASP A 159 -27.81 12.96 -11.70
CA ASP A 159 -27.04 14.10 -11.23
C ASP A 159 -26.48 13.86 -9.82
N PRO A 160 -25.31 14.44 -9.47
CA PRO A 160 -24.74 14.30 -8.13
C PRO A 160 -25.66 14.89 -7.06
N ASP A 161 -25.89 14.13 -5.99
CA ASP A 161 -26.74 14.51 -4.86
C ASP A 161 -26.00 14.49 -3.50
N GLY A 162 -24.67 14.37 -3.54
CA GLY A 162 -23.80 14.31 -2.36
C GLY A 162 -23.61 12.91 -1.78
N ARG A 163 -24.28 11.88 -2.31
CA ARG A 163 -24.03 10.48 -1.95
C ARG A 163 -22.79 9.93 -2.65
N THR A 164 -22.25 8.84 -2.11
CA THR A 164 -21.15 8.10 -2.73
C THR A 164 -21.68 7.21 -3.86
N ALA A 165 -21.12 7.34 -5.06
CA ALA A 165 -21.43 6.48 -6.19
C ALA A 165 -20.69 5.14 -6.08
N VAL A 166 -21.43 4.04 -6.03
CA VAL A 166 -20.89 2.68 -5.94
C VAL A 166 -20.93 2.02 -7.31
N ILE A 167 -19.75 1.71 -7.84
CA ILE A 167 -19.55 1.22 -9.21
C ILE A 167 -18.99 -0.19 -9.18
N ASP A 168 -19.74 -1.14 -9.72
CA ASP A 168 -19.27 -2.49 -9.97
C ASP A 168 -18.39 -2.51 -11.23
N ALA A 169 -17.08 -2.67 -11.03
CA ALA A 169 -16.12 -2.67 -12.12
C ALA A 169 -16.35 -3.82 -13.11
N ARG A 170 -16.92 -4.95 -12.68
CA ARG A 170 -17.13 -6.14 -13.53
C ARG A 170 -18.11 -5.90 -14.67
N ALA A 171 -18.93 -4.85 -14.57
CA ALA A 171 -19.86 -4.45 -15.61
C ALA A 171 -19.20 -3.60 -16.71
N LEU A 172 -17.92 -3.26 -16.57
CA LEU A 172 -17.18 -2.34 -17.44
C LEU A 172 -15.92 -3.02 -17.97
N ASP A 173 -15.43 -2.57 -19.12
CA ASP A 173 -14.23 -3.15 -19.70
C ASP A 173 -12.98 -2.77 -18.89
N ILE A 174 -11.99 -3.66 -18.89
CA ILE A 174 -10.68 -3.43 -18.25
C ILE A 174 -9.93 -2.25 -18.90
N GLU A 175 -10.08 -2.08 -20.21
CA GLU A 175 -9.48 -1.01 -21.01
C GLU A 175 -10.29 -0.75 -22.30
N GLY A 176 -9.96 0.33 -23.01
CA GLY A 176 -10.63 0.71 -24.26
C GLY A 176 -11.84 1.64 -24.07
N PRO A 177 -12.64 1.87 -25.12
CA PRO A 177 -13.69 2.89 -25.12
C PRO A 177 -14.84 2.64 -24.11
N GLY A 178 -15.10 1.39 -23.74
CA GLY A 178 -16.10 0.98 -22.74
C GLY A 178 -15.54 0.83 -21.32
N SER A 179 -14.33 1.33 -21.08
CA SER A 179 -13.61 1.03 -19.84
C SER A 179 -14.16 1.74 -18.61
N LEU A 180 -13.91 1.11 -17.46
CA LEU A 180 -14.16 1.68 -16.15
C LEU A 180 -13.56 3.09 -16.01
N ALA A 181 -12.30 3.28 -16.42
CA ALA A 181 -11.61 4.57 -16.32
C ALA A 181 -12.37 5.72 -17.01
N ILE A 182 -12.86 5.47 -18.23
CA ILE A 182 -13.64 6.46 -18.98
C ILE A 182 -14.98 6.72 -18.27
N ALA A 183 -15.67 5.68 -17.83
CA ALA A 183 -16.94 5.83 -17.13
C ALA A 183 -16.81 6.69 -15.87
N ILE A 184 -15.78 6.47 -15.04
CA ILE A 184 -15.52 7.28 -13.86
C ILE A 184 -15.15 8.72 -14.24
N GLY A 185 -14.31 8.92 -15.26
CA GLY A 185 -13.97 10.25 -15.75
C GLY A 185 -15.19 11.06 -16.20
N GLU A 186 -16.17 10.42 -16.84
CA GLU A 186 -17.43 11.07 -17.21
C GLU A 186 -18.33 11.39 -16.01
N LEU A 187 -18.32 10.57 -14.96
CA LEU A 187 -19.02 10.89 -13.72
C LEU A 187 -18.37 12.08 -12.99
N VAL A 188 -17.05 12.12 -12.91
CA VAL A 188 -16.31 13.26 -12.34
C VAL A 188 -16.63 14.55 -13.10
N LYS A 189 -16.66 14.52 -14.44
CA LYS A 189 -17.05 15.69 -15.25
C LYS A 189 -18.48 16.18 -15.00
N LYS A 190 -19.38 15.29 -14.56
CA LYS A 190 -20.75 15.64 -14.16
C LYS A 190 -20.84 16.19 -12.73
N GLY A 191 -19.74 16.23 -11.99
CA GLY A 191 -19.67 16.75 -10.63
C GLY A 191 -19.84 15.68 -9.54
N TRP A 192 -19.65 14.40 -9.86
CA TRP A 192 -19.53 13.36 -8.83
C TRP A 192 -18.15 13.45 -8.17
N HIS A 193 -18.12 13.37 -6.84
CA HIS A 193 -16.89 13.54 -6.06
C HIS A 193 -16.52 12.29 -5.26
N ASP A 194 -17.48 11.56 -4.70
CA ASP A 194 -17.22 10.38 -3.87
C ASP A 194 -17.56 9.08 -4.59
N PHE A 195 -16.59 8.18 -4.68
CA PHE A 195 -16.73 6.90 -5.38
C PHE A 195 -16.25 5.72 -4.54
N ILE A 196 -17.00 4.61 -4.61
CA ILE A 196 -16.50 3.28 -4.28
C ILE A 196 -16.52 2.47 -5.57
N ILE A 197 -15.36 1.92 -5.94
CA ILE A 197 -15.21 1.02 -7.07
C ILE A 197 -14.87 -0.36 -6.53
N PHE A 198 -15.62 -1.39 -6.89
CA PHE A 198 -15.38 -2.75 -6.38
C PHE A 198 -15.44 -3.80 -7.50
N GLY A 199 -14.97 -5.01 -7.20
CA GLY A 199 -14.89 -6.09 -8.18
C GLY A 199 -13.79 -5.88 -9.23
N CYS A 200 -12.71 -5.17 -8.88
CA CYS A 200 -11.63 -4.93 -9.82
C CYS A 200 -10.83 -6.21 -10.12
N HIS A 201 -10.60 -6.50 -11.40
CA HIS A 201 -9.79 -7.64 -11.89
C HIS A 201 -8.73 -7.17 -12.91
N GLY A 202 -7.93 -6.19 -12.52
CA GLY A 202 -6.91 -5.58 -13.38
C GLY A 202 -7.41 -4.43 -14.24
N HIS A 203 -8.53 -3.78 -13.87
CA HIS A 203 -9.03 -2.59 -14.59
C HIS A 203 -7.99 -1.48 -14.55
N ARG A 204 -7.58 -1.04 -15.74
CA ARG A 204 -6.44 -0.12 -15.92
C ARG A 204 -6.89 1.33 -15.86
N PHE A 205 -5.94 2.22 -15.60
CA PHE A 205 -6.14 3.68 -15.73
C PHE A 205 -7.23 4.27 -14.81
N ILE A 206 -7.59 3.59 -13.71
CA ILE A 206 -8.51 4.14 -12.71
C ILE A 206 -7.94 5.48 -12.20
N ALA A 207 -8.80 6.49 -12.06
CA ALA A 207 -8.41 7.84 -11.65
C ALA A 207 -7.55 8.63 -12.65
N ASN A 208 -7.60 8.28 -13.95
CA ASN A 208 -6.93 9.02 -15.01
C ASN A 208 -7.90 9.94 -15.75
N GLY A 209 -7.37 11.04 -16.30
CA GLY A 209 -8.13 11.89 -17.22
C GLY A 209 -9.19 12.77 -16.55
N PHE A 210 -9.09 13.02 -15.24
CA PHE A 210 -9.97 13.96 -14.53
C PHE A 210 -9.72 15.42 -14.88
N GLY A 211 -8.59 15.72 -15.53
CA GLY A 211 -8.18 17.08 -15.86
C GLY A 211 -7.45 17.75 -14.70
N ALA A 212 -7.16 19.05 -14.87
CA ALA A 212 -6.63 19.86 -13.79
C ALA A 212 -7.70 20.06 -12.71
N ASP A 213 -7.27 20.24 -11.46
CA ASP A 213 -8.13 20.61 -10.33
C ASP A 213 -9.15 19.55 -9.89
N SER A 214 -8.78 18.27 -9.95
CA SER A 214 -9.58 17.15 -9.41
C SER A 214 -9.67 17.12 -7.87
N ASN A 215 -9.35 18.23 -7.21
CA ASN A 215 -9.44 18.37 -5.76
C ASN A 215 -10.87 18.11 -5.28
N GLY A 216 -11.00 17.39 -4.17
CA GLY A 216 -12.31 17.01 -3.60
C GLY A 216 -12.88 15.71 -4.17
N VAL A 217 -12.34 15.16 -5.26
CA VAL A 217 -12.68 13.79 -5.69
C VAL A 217 -11.98 12.78 -4.78
N ARG A 218 -12.75 11.80 -4.26
CA ARG A 218 -12.29 10.69 -3.44
C ARG A 218 -12.75 9.37 -4.03
N ILE A 219 -11.84 8.42 -4.18
CA ILE A 219 -12.11 7.09 -4.75
C ILE A 219 -11.52 6.02 -3.85
N ASP A 220 -12.37 5.10 -3.39
CA ASP A 220 -11.95 3.86 -2.75
C ASP A 220 -12.04 2.71 -3.77
N VAL A 221 -10.95 1.94 -3.94
CA VAL A 221 -10.82 0.88 -4.94
C VAL A 221 -10.63 -0.47 -4.26
N TYR A 222 -11.59 -1.36 -4.45
CA TYR A 222 -11.61 -2.72 -3.91
C TYR A 222 -11.38 -3.77 -5.00
N GLY A 223 -10.60 -4.79 -4.65
CA GLY A 223 -10.13 -5.83 -5.56
C GLY A 223 -8.76 -5.51 -6.16
N SER A 224 -8.43 -6.13 -7.28
CA SER A 224 -7.14 -5.97 -7.94
C SER A 224 -7.19 -4.84 -8.95
N SER A 225 -6.57 -3.69 -8.63
CA SER A 225 -6.39 -2.60 -9.59
C SER A 225 -5.41 -3.00 -10.71
N GLY A 226 -5.59 -2.42 -11.90
CA GLY A 226 -4.70 -2.62 -13.03
C GLY A 226 -3.58 -1.58 -13.13
N ASP A 227 -2.73 -1.74 -14.14
CA ASP A 227 -1.66 -0.78 -14.43
C ASP A 227 -2.16 0.67 -14.59
N TYR A 228 -1.27 1.62 -14.30
CA TYR A 228 -1.48 3.06 -14.50
C TYR A 228 -2.60 3.70 -13.66
N LEU A 229 -3.06 3.08 -12.58
CA LEU A 229 -3.98 3.73 -11.64
C LEU A 229 -3.36 5.04 -11.12
N GLY A 230 -4.12 6.12 -11.15
CA GLY A 230 -3.69 7.45 -10.71
C GLY A 230 -2.62 8.09 -11.60
N SER A 231 -2.48 7.65 -12.85
CA SER A 231 -1.54 8.30 -13.77
C SER A 231 -2.06 9.68 -14.17
N GLY A 232 -1.22 10.70 -13.97
CA GLY A 232 -1.56 12.10 -14.22
C GLY A 232 -2.53 12.69 -13.20
N LEU A 233 -2.68 12.08 -12.02
CA LEU A 233 -3.53 12.59 -10.94
C LEU A 233 -3.11 14.01 -10.54
N ASP A 234 -4.08 14.91 -10.46
CA ASP A 234 -3.88 16.34 -10.16
C ASP A 234 -4.96 16.83 -9.18
N GLY A 235 -4.91 16.31 -7.94
CA GLY A 235 -5.70 16.79 -6.80
C GLY A 235 -6.52 15.73 -6.07
N ALA A 236 -7.08 14.73 -6.76
CA ALA A 236 -7.96 13.74 -6.14
C ALA A 236 -7.22 12.85 -5.12
N ARG A 237 -8.01 12.21 -4.26
CA ARG A 237 -7.55 11.19 -3.31
C ARG A 237 -7.99 9.81 -3.76
N VAL A 238 -7.05 8.89 -3.89
CA VAL A 238 -7.33 7.50 -4.27
C VAL A 238 -6.80 6.55 -3.19
N VAL A 239 -7.66 5.65 -2.71
CA VAL A 239 -7.31 4.58 -1.77
C VAL A 239 -7.44 3.24 -2.48
N VAL A 240 -6.39 2.43 -2.42
CA VAL A 240 -6.38 1.07 -2.94
C VAL A 240 -6.39 0.10 -1.76
N HIS A 241 -7.50 -0.61 -1.58
CA HIS A 241 -7.72 -1.60 -0.52
C HIS A 241 -7.12 -2.96 -0.90
N GLY A 242 -5.81 -2.96 -1.12
CA GLY A 242 -5.04 -4.10 -1.59
C GLY A 242 -3.79 -3.69 -2.35
N ASN A 243 -3.33 -4.55 -3.25
CA ASN A 243 -2.12 -4.32 -4.05
C ASN A 243 -2.42 -3.47 -5.29
N GLY A 244 -1.44 -2.68 -5.71
CA GLY A 244 -1.39 -1.99 -7.00
C GLY A 244 -0.46 -2.68 -7.99
N GLN A 245 -0.82 -2.68 -9.28
CA GLN A 245 0.03 -3.20 -10.36
C GLN A 245 1.10 -2.17 -10.81
N ASP A 246 1.56 -2.26 -12.05
CA ASP A 246 2.69 -1.47 -12.53
C ASP A 246 2.28 -0.02 -12.84
N GLN A 247 3.24 0.89 -12.73
CA GLN A 247 3.09 2.31 -13.11
C GLN A 247 1.99 3.08 -12.37
N LEU A 248 1.59 2.63 -11.18
CA LEU A 248 0.72 3.39 -10.28
C LEU A 248 1.29 4.79 -10.03
N GLY A 249 0.47 5.82 -10.13
CA GLY A 249 0.89 7.21 -9.88
C GLY A 249 1.89 7.76 -10.90
N GLN A 250 2.00 7.18 -12.10
CA GLN A 250 2.84 7.73 -13.16
C GLN A 250 2.51 9.21 -13.41
N ILE A 251 3.52 10.05 -13.55
CA ILE A 251 3.41 11.50 -13.77
C ILE A 251 2.43 12.21 -12.81
N LEU A 252 2.18 11.64 -11.63
CA LEU A 252 1.30 12.21 -10.61
C LEU A 252 1.77 13.61 -10.24
N LYS A 253 0.88 14.58 -10.35
CA LYS A 253 1.20 16.00 -10.17
C LYS A 253 0.83 16.49 -8.77
N ALA A 254 -0.36 16.15 -8.29
CA ALA A 254 -0.89 16.55 -6.99
C ALA A 254 -1.98 15.59 -6.53
N GLY A 255 -2.39 15.70 -5.26
CA GLY A 255 -3.38 14.82 -4.64
C GLY A 255 -2.74 13.77 -3.74
N GLU A 256 -3.53 12.75 -3.42
CA GLU A 256 -3.17 11.70 -2.48
C GLU A 256 -3.37 10.30 -3.07
N LEU A 257 -2.43 9.40 -2.84
CA LEU A 257 -2.54 7.99 -3.20
C LEU A 257 -2.16 7.14 -1.98
N VAL A 258 -3.09 6.32 -1.50
CA VAL A 258 -2.89 5.42 -0.36
C VAL A 258 -3.07 3.98 -0.83
N VAL A 259 -2.11 3.11 -0.53
CA VAL A 259 -2.13 1.69 -0.95
C VAL A 259 -1.93 0.80 0.28
N HIS A 260 -2.94 0.00 0.62
CA HIS A 260 -2.94 -0.94 1.76
C HIS A 260 -2.19 -2.26 1.47
N GLY A 261 -1.50 -2.34 0.34
CA GLY A 261 -0.72 -3.49 -0.08
C GLY A 261 0.61 -3.10 -0.71
N ASP A 262 1.09 -3.96 -1.60
CA ASP A 262 2.30 -3.75 -2.40
C ASP A 262 2.00 -2.96 -3.68
N VAL A 263 3.03 -2.34 -4.27
CA VAL A 263 2.95 -1.65 -5.58
C VAL A 263 3.96 -2.24 -6.58
N GLY A 264 3.55 -2.27 -7.86
CA GLY A 264 4.31 -2.86 -8.95
C GLY A 264 5.51 -2.05 -9.46
N GLN A 265 6.02 -2.47 -10.61
CA GLN A 265 7.20 -1.90 -11.26
C GLN A 265 6.95 -0.46 -11.67
N THR A 266 8.00 0.36 -11.65
CA THR A 266 7.98 1.76 -12.14
C THR A 266 6.88 2.61 -11.48
N PHE A 267 6.54 2.28 -10.23
CA PHE A 267 5.67 3.08 -9.38
C PHE A 267 6.12 4.54 -9.36
N MET A 268 5.19 5.46 -9.56
CA MET A 268 5.42 6.91 -9.64
C MET A 268 6.46 7.35 -10.68
N TYR A 269 6.57 6.63 -11.81
CA TYR A 269 7.41 7.03 -12.93
C TYR A 269 7.16 8.50 -13.33
N GLY A 270 8.19 9.33 -13.27
CA GLY A 270 8.13 10.71 -13.72
C GLY A 270 7.20 11.63 -12.91
N ALA A 271 6.81 11.25 -11.69
CA ALA A 271 5.94 12.04 -10.83
C ALA A 271 6.48 13.47 -10.60
N LYS A 272 5.56 14.42 -10.42
CA LYS A 272 5.84 15.85 -10.20
C LYS A 272 5.55 16.32 -8.78
N GLY A 273 4.71 15.60 -8.05
CA GLY A 273 4.25 15.98 -6.71
C GLY A 273 3.40 14.90 -6.05
N GLY A 274 2.53 15.33 -5.12
CA GLY A 274 1.59 14.49 -4.37
C GLY A 274 2.12 13.89 -3.08
N HIS A 275 1.18 13.43 -2.24
CA HIS A 275 1.44 12.73 -0.99
C HIS A 275 1.01 11.27 -1.15
N VAL A 276 1.96 10.34 -1.03
CA VAL A 276 1.73 8.94 -1.37
C VAL A 276 2.21 8.03 -0.26
N PHE A 277 1.37 7.06 0.12
CA PHE A 277 1.59 6.18 1.26
C PHE A 277 1.37 4.73 0.83
N VAL A 278 2.37 3.87 1.09
CA VAL A 278 2.33 2.45 0.76
C VAL A 278 2.57 1.63 2.04
N GLN A 279 1.61 0.78 2.38
CA GLN A 279 1.71 -0.10 3.56
C GLN A 279 2.73 -1.21 3.35
N GLY A 280 2.81 -1.75 2.12
CA GLY A 280 3.70 -2.84 1.76
C GLY A 280 4.98 -2.38 1.07
N ASN A 281 5.41 -3.21 0.13
CA ASN A 281 6.63 -3.07 -0.63
C ASN A 281 6.37 -2.42 -1.99
N ALA A 282 7.40 -1.81 -2.58
CA ALA A 282 7.42 -1.46 -4.00
C ALA A 282 8.30 -2.42 -4.80
N ALA A 283 7.99 -2.64 -6.07
CA ALA A 283 8.83 -3.46 -6.93
C ALA A 283 10.07 -2.68 -7.44
N GLY A 284 10.49 -2.89 -8.69
CA GLY A 284 11.69 -2.25 -9.26
C GLY A 284 11.43 -0.84 -9.81
N ARG A 285 12.46 0.01 -9.76
CA ARG A 285 12.46 1.40 -10.26
C ARG A 285 11.36 2.34 -9.70
N PRO A 286 11.00 2.26 -8.40
CA PRO A 286 10.06 3.23 -7.84
C PRO A 286 10.63 4.66 -7.91
N LEU A 287 9.78 5.61 -8.28
CA LEU A 287 10.07 7.05 -8.45
C LEU A 287 11.10 7.42 -9.51
N ILE A 288 11.43 6.52 -10.45
CA ILE A 288 12.37 6.85 -11.53
C ILE A 288 11.95 8.12 -12.28
N ASN A 289 12.89 9.02 -12.56
CA ASN A 289 12.70 10.31 -13.24
C ASN A 289 11.72 11.28 -12.56
N SER A 290 11.39 11.08 -11.28
CA SER A 290 10.50 12.00 -10.57
C SER A 290 11.21 13.34 -10.30
N VAL A 291 10.42 14.41 -10.35
CA VAL A 291 10.89 15.80 -10.20
C VAL A 291 9.92 16.58 -9.31
N GLY A 292 10.25 17.81 -8.95
CA GLY A 292 9.33 18.67 -8.20
C GLY A 292 9.19 18.23 -6.75
N ARG A 293 7.96 17.96 -6.28
CA ARG A 293 7.64 17.82 -4.85
C ARG A 293 6.98 16.50 -4.41
N PRO A 294 7.32 15.31 -4.97
CA PRO A 294 6.72 14.07 -4.49
C PRO A 294 7.11 13.80 -3.03
N ARG A 295 6.12 13.40 -2.21
CA ARG A 295 6.25 13.10 -0.79
C ARG A 295 5.77 11.67 -0.56
N VAL A 296 6.69 10.73 -0.42
CA VAL A 296 6.33 9.29 -0.48
C VAL A 296 6.80 8.55 0.77
N VAL A 297 5.92 7.72 1.35
CA VAL A 297 6.25 6.77 2.42
C VAL A 297 6.05 5.36 1.91
N ILE A 298 7.09 4.52 2.03
CA ILE A 298 7.06 3.08 1.77
C ILE A 298 7.40 2.39 3.08
N ASN A 299 6.43 1.71 3.70
CA ASN A 299 6.65 1.05 4.98
C ASN A 299 7.45 -0.24 4.87
N GLY A 300 7.22 -0.99 3.79
CA GLY A 300 8.03 -2.14 3.43
C GLY A 300 9.38 -1.74 2.86
N THR A 301 9.83 -2.51 1.88
CA THR A 301 11.05 -2.25 1.14
C THR A 301 10.79 -2.07 -0.35
N CYS A 302 11.85 -1.98 -1.15
CA CYS A 302 11.75 -2.03 -2.59
C CYS A 302 12.93 -2.74 -3.26
N LEU A 303 12.76 -3.08 -4.53
CA LEU A 303 13.80 -3.69 -5.34
C LEU A 303 14.78 -2.62 -5.86
N ASP A 304 15.60 -2.95 -6.86
CA ASP A 304 16.63 -2.06 -7.38
C ASP A 304 16.09 -0.72 -7.90
N TYR A 305 16.97 0.28 -7.92
CA TYR A 305 16.77 1.59 -8.56
C TYR A 305 15.68 2.46 -7.93
N LEU A 306 15.51 2.41 -6.60
CA LEU A 306 14.68 3.40 -5.92
C LEU A 306 15.24 4.81 -6.17
N ALA A 307 14.38 5.68 -6.69
CA ALA A 307 14.66 7.08 -6.99
C ALA A 307 15.87 7.27 -7.93
N GLU A 308 15.94 6.44 -8.98
CA GLU A 308 16.84 6.64 -10.13
C GLU A 308 16.46 7.93 -10.89
N SER A 309 17.45 8.76 -11.23
CA SER A 309 17.28 10.06 -11.87
C SER A 309 16.28 10.96 -11.13
N PHE A 310 16.30 10.94 -9.80
CA PHE A 310 15.45 11.79 -8.97
C PHE A 310 15.97 13.24 -9.00
N MET A 311 15.12 14.17 -9.44
CA MET A 311 15.47 15.57 -9.64
C MET A 311 14.47 16.46 -8.91
N ALA A 312 14.22 16.12 -7.64
CA ALA A 312 13.13 16.70 -6.87
C ALA A 312 13.54 17.95 -6.05
N GLY A 313 14.66 18.63 -6.34
CA GLY A 313 15.07 19.83 -5.59
C GLY A 313 15.40 19.55 -4.11
N ASP A 314 15.51 20.57 -3.26
CA ASP A 314 15.91 20.36 -1.85
C ASP A 314 14.69 20.01 -0.96
N PRO A 315 14.71 18.86 -0.25
CA PRO A 315 13.68 18.47 0.74
C PRO A 315 13.29 19.57 1.73
N LEU A 316 14.25 20.40 2.14
CA LEU A 316 14.04 21.46 3.13
C LEU A 316 13.48 22.75 2.52
N ASN A 317 13.41 22.83 1.18
CA ASN A 317 12.90 23.96 0.41
C ASN A 317 11.81 23.50 -0.57
N ASP A 318 10.84 22.73 -0.09
CA ASP A 318 9.67 22.23 -0.84
C ASP A 318 9.97 21.26 -2.00
N GLY A 319 11.22 20.82 -2.14
CA GLY A 319 11.60 19.75 -3.07
C GLY A 319 11.25 18.36 -2.52
N GLY A 320 11.02 17.34 -3.36
CA GLY A 320 10.52 16.00 -3.01
C GLY A 320 11.50 15.06 -2.28
N PHE A 321 10.96 14.06 -1.59
CA PHE A 321 11.73 13.00 -0.92
C PHE A 321 10.92 11.72 -0.73
N VAL A 322 11.63 10.63 -0.40
CA VAL A 322 11.06 9.32 -0.06
C VAL A 322 11.44 8.94 1.36
N ILE A 323 10.51 8.39 2.13
CA ILE A 323 10.75 7.70 3.40
C ILE A 323 10.63 6.20 3.15
N LEU A 324 11.67 5.44 3.51
CA LEU A 324 11.73 3.98 3.37
C LEU A 324 11.92 3.35 4.76
N ASN A 325 10.91 2.66 5.27
CA ASN A 325 10.96 2.12 6.65
C ASN A 325 11.55 0.71 6.74
N GLY A 326 11.43 -0.13 5.71
CA GLY A 326 12.05 -1.45 5.70
C GLY A 326 11.47 -2.40 6.75
N LEU A 327 10.15 -2.40 6.94
CA LEU A 327 9.44 -3.19 7.94
C LEU A 327 8.49 -4.20 7.28
N GLU A 328 8.25 -5.32 7.93
CA GLU A 328 7.23 -6.29 7.52
C GLU A 328 6.41 -6.73 8.72
N TRP A 329 5.13 -7.01 8.49
CA TRP A 329 4.33 -7.71 9.48
C TRP A 329 4.73 -9.18 9.47
N ASP A 330 4.77 -9.80 10.65
CA ASP A 330 4.83 -11.25 10.73
C ASP A 330 3.60 -11.91 10.05
N ASP A 331 3.68 -13.24 9.88
CA ASP A 331 2.63 -14.00 9.18
C ASP A 331 1.26 -13.90 9.89
N ASP A 332 1.27 -13.73 11.21
CA ASP A 332 0.09 -13.69 12.07
C ASP A 332 -0.51 -12.26 12.20
N GLY A 333 0.22 -11.24 11.73
CA GLY A 333 -0.14 -9.83 11.80
C GLY A 333 -0.07 -9.25 13.22
N GLU A 334 0.69 -9.87 14.12
CA GLU A 334 0.84 -9.50 15.53
C GLU A 334 1.95 -8.47 15.72
N GLU A 335 3.14 -8.73 15.16
CA GLU A 335 4.30 -7.86 15.29
C GLU A 335 4.71 -7.23 13.96
N LEU A 336 5.08 -5.94 14.03
CA LEU A 336 5.77 -5.23 12.95
C LEU A 336 7.27 -5.34 13.17
N CYS A 337 7.93 -6.11 12.31
CA CYS A 337 9.32 -6.53 12.42
C CYS A 337 10.24 -5.76 11.46
N GLU A 338 11.51 -5.61 11.84
CA GLU A 338 12.53 -5.10 10.93
C GLU A 338 12.92 -6.14 9.90
N LEU A 339 13.01 -5.73 8.63
CA LEU A 339 13.60 -6.58 7.60
C LEU A 339 15.09 -6.82 7.88
N PRO A 340 15.65 -7.98 7.48
CA PRO A 340 17.08 -8.24 7.56
C PRO A 340 17.93 -7.14 6.92
N THR A 341 17.42 -6.50 5.87
CA THR A 341 17.94 -5.24 5.35
C THR A 341 16.76 -4.33 4.98
N PRO A 342 16.79 -3.04 5.35
CA PRO A 342 15.71 -2.13 4.98
C PRO A 342 15.65 -1.88 3.47
N TYR A 343 16.75 -2.16 2.74
CA TYR A 343 16.83 -2.10 1.29
C TYR A 343 17.67 -3.26 0.74
N PRO A 344 17.06 -4.28 0.12
CA PRO A 344 17.78 -5.40 -0.48
C PRO A 344 18.25 -5.11 -1.92
N GLY A 345 17.81 -4.00 -2.52
CA GLY A 345 18.17 -3.65 -3.89
C GLY A 345 19.58 -3.07 -4.04
N GLY A 346 19.95 -2.79 -5.28
CA GLY A 346 21.13 -2.00 -5.66
C GLY A 346 20.80 -0.80 -6.54
N ASN A 347 21.80 0.04 -6.81
CA ASN A 347 21.67 1.29 -7.58
C ASN A 347 20.68 2.28 -6.96
N LEU A 348 20.63 2.31 -5.63
CA LEU A 348 19.85 3.24 -4.85
C LEU A 348 20.24 4.67 -5.18
N PHE A 349 19.24 5.50 -5.42
CA PHE A 349 19.39 6.94 -5.67
C PHE A 349 20.32 7.25 -6.85
N SER A 350 20.29 6.38 -7.87
CA SER A 350 21.21 6.47 -8.99
C SER A 350 20.95 7.70 -9.85
N LEU A 351 21.99 8.40 -10.30
CA LEU A 351 21.87 9.59 -11.17
C LEU A 351 20.98 10.71 -10.61
N ALA A 352 20.66 10.70 -9.31
CA ALA A 352 19.86 11.73 -8.68
C ALA A 352 20.64 13.06 -8.65
N SER A 353 19.94 14.17 -8.88
CA SER A 353 20.49 15.53 -8.79
C SER A 353 19.72 16.42 -7.82
N GLY A 354 18.61 15.91 -7.25
CA GLY A 354 17.84 16.58 -6.22
C GLY A 354 16.97 15.59 -5.45
N GLY A 355 16.52 16.02 -4.28
CA GLY A 355 15.68 15.28 -3.36
C GLY A 355 16.50 14.58 -2.27
N ALA A 356 15.84 13.73 -1.51
CA ALA A 356 16.50 12.83 -0.56
C ALA A 356 15.70 11.52 -0.39
N ILE A 357 16.40 10.53 0.16
CA ILE A 357 15.77 9.37 0.79
C ILE A 357 16.05 9.43 2.28
N TYR A 358 15.01 9.33 3.10
CA TYR A 358 15.09 9.11 4.54
C TYR A 358 14.86 7.63 4.81
N VAL A 359 15.95 6.89 5.00
CA VAL A 359 15.89 5.45 5.23
C VAL A 359 15.92 5.18 6.73
N ARG A 360 14.96 4.39 7.23
CA ARG A 360 15.00 3.82 8.57
C ARG A 360 16.07 2.73 8.57
N ASP A 361 17.21 3.01 9.18
CA ASP A 361 18.34 2.07 9.22
C ASP A 361 19.20 2.26 10.47
N PRO A 362 18.65 1.89 11.64
CA PRO A 362 19.31 2.08 12.94
C PRO A 362 20.62 1.27 13.06
N HIS A 363 20.73 0.17 12.31
CA HIS A 363 21.90 -0.70 12.33
C HIS A 363 22.91 -0.43 11.20
N GLN A 364 22.67 0.60 10.40
CA GLN A 364 23.53 1.02 9.29
C GLN A 364 23.81 -0.09 8.26
N ARG A 365 22.79 -0.91 7.95
CA ARG A 365 22.90 -2.05 7.04
C ARG A 365 22.98 -1.63 5.57
N VAL A 366 22.33 -0.53 5.19
CA VAL A 366 22.48 0.05 3.85
C VAL A 366 23.87 0.66 3.73
N SER A 367 24.65 0.16 2.77
CA SER A 367 26.03 0.58 2.55
C SER A 367 26.18 1.47 1.31
N THR A 368 27.35 2.10 1.19
CA THR A 368 27.72 2.90 0.01
C THR A 368 27.75 2.08 -1.28
N ASP A 369 27.98 0.77 -1.20
CA ASP A 369 28.02 -0.12 -2.38
C ASP A 369 26.63 -0.29 -3.03
N GLN A 370 25.57 -0.02 -2.28
CA GLN A 370 24.20 -0.01 -2.80
C GLN A 370 23.84 1.34 -3.45
N LEU A 371 24.55 2.41 -3.12
CA LEU A 371 24.36 3.74 -3.69
C LEU A 371 25.03 3.84 -5.07
N ASN A 372 24.46 4.65 -5.98
CA ASN A 372 25.09 4.91 -7.28
C ASN A 372 24.94 6.38 -7.71
N GLY A 373 25.55 7.28 -6.95
CA GLY A 373 25.40 8.73 -7.16
C GLY A 373 24.75 9.47 -5.99
N GLY A 374 24.57 8.79 -4.85
CA GLY A 374 24.19 9.40 -3.58
C GLY A 374 25.26 9.22 -2.50
N ASP A 375 25.17 10.03 -1.45
CA ASP A 375 26.00 9.99 -0.24
C ASP A 375 25.11 10.00 1.00
N PHE A 376 25.58 9.37 2.09
CA PHE A 376 24.95 9.50 3.39
C PHE A 376 25.24 10.87 4.01
N ALA A 377 24.22 11.44 4.64
CA ALA A 377 24.32 12.66 5.44
C ALA A 377 23.66 12.45 6.82
N PRO A 378 24.08 13.20 7.85
CA PRO A 378 23.41 13.19 9.14
C PRO A 378 21.93 13.55 9.01
N PHE A 379 21.08 12.86 9.76
CA PHE A 379 19.66 13.21 9.90
C PHE A 379 19.51 14.33 10.94
N THR A 380 18.95 15.46 10.54
CA THR A 380 18.86 16.66 11.37
C THR A 380 17.44 16.94 11.86
N ASN A 381 17.29 17.88 12.81
CA ASN A 381 15.97 18.35 13.23
C ASN A 381 15.17 19.00 12.08
N ALA A 382 15.85 19.60 11.10
CA ALA A 382 15.19 20.17 9.92
C ALA A 382 14.62 19.06 9.02
N ASP A 383 15.34 17.95 8.88
CA ASP A 383 14.83 16.76 8.19
C ASP A 383 13.62 16.17 8.93
N TRP A 384 13.69 16.07 10.26
CA TRP A 384 12.56 15.61 11.06
C TRP A 384 11.30 16.47 10.86
N ALA A 385 11.46 17.79 10.79
CA ALA A 385 10.33 18.72 10.60
C ALA A 385 9.55 18.48 9.29
N VAL A 386 10.19 17.94 8.25
CA VAL A 386 9.51 17.56 6.99
C VAL A 386 9.07 16.09 6.97
N VAL A 387 9.73 15.20 7.72
CA VAL A 387 9.42 13.76 7.80
C VAL A 387 8.25 13.45 8.74
N GLU A 388 8.23 14.03 9.93
CA GLU A 388 7.23 13.76 10.97
C GLU A 388 5.77 13.91 10.50
N PRO A 389 5.40 14.97 9.75
CA PRO A 389 4.02 15.12 9.29
C PRO A 389 3.55 13.97 8.39
N LEU A 390 4.45 13.43 7.55
CA LEU A 390 4.13 12.28 6.71
C LEU A 390 4.03 11.00 7.53
N LEU A 391 4.90 10.80 8.52
CA LEU A 391 4.79 9.64 9.41
C LEU A 391 3.51 9.67 10.26
N LYS A 392 3.05 10.85 10.69
CA LYS A 392 1.74 11.01 11.35
C LYS A 392 0.57 10.73 10.42
N GLN A 393 0.69 11.05 9.13
CA GLN A 393 -0.33 10.65 8.15
C GLN A 393 -0.30 9.14 7.92
N ASN A 394 0.89 8.57 7.75
CA ASN A 394 1.11 7.13 7.64
C ASN A 394 0.50 6.35 8.81
N GLU A 395 0.61 6.88 10.04
CA GLU A 395 -0.06 6.33 11.21
C GLU A 395 -1.58 6.33 11.08
N ARG A 396 -2.19 7.42 10.62
CA ARG A 396 -3.64 7.48 10.39
C ARG A 396 -4.09 6.47 9.33
N GLU A 397 -3.36 6.38 8.22
CA GLU A 397 -3.69 5.49 7.11
C GLU A 397 -3.51 4.01 7.49
N PHE A 398 -2.41 3.63 8.14
CA PHE A 398 -2.03 2.21 8.33
C PHE A 398 -1.99 1.73 9.77
N GLY A 399 -1.98 2.63 10.76
CA GLY A 399 -1.97 2.28 12.18
C GLY A 399 -0.57 1.94 12.68
N ILE A 400 0.45 2.34 11.90
CA ILE A 400 1.86 2.20 12.24
C ILE A 400 2.28 3.50 12.92
N SER A 401 2.32 3.49 14.25
CA SER A 401 2.59 4.70 15.03
C SER A 401 4.01 5.21 14.82
N VAL A 402 4.19 6.52 14.96
CA VAL A 402 5.52 7.14 14.91
C VAL A 402 6.42 6.58 16.00
N GLU A 403 5.87 6.29 17.19
CA GLU A 403 6.58 5.65 18.28
C GLU A 403 7.11 4.27 17.86
N LYS A 404 6.29 3.43 17.21
CA LYS A 404 6.73 2.12 16.75
C LYS A 404 7.79 2.22 15.66
N LEU A 405 7.70 3.21 14.77
CA LEU A 405 8.75 3.46 13.76
C LEU A 405 10.09 3.88 14.39
N LEU A 406 10.06 4.54 15.54
CA LEU A 406 11.24 4.98 16.30
C LEU A 406 11.73 3.95 17.33
N GLU A 407 11.05 2.83 17.47
CA GLU A 407 11.47 1.73 18.32
C GLU A 407 12.53 0.88 17.60
N VAL A 408 13.60 0.50 18.31
CA VAL A 408 14.64 -0.41 17.83
C VAL A 408 14.94 -1.38 18.97
N ASP A 409 14.97 -2.68 18.69
CA ASP A 409 15.16 -3.73 19.70
C ASP A 409 14.24 -3.59 20.94
N GLY A 410 13.00 -3.14 20.71
CA GLY A 410 12.00 -2.91 21.76
C GLY A 410 12.26 -1.69 22.64
N GLN A 411 13.15 -0.77 22.25
CA GLN A 411 13.46 0.46 22.97
C GLN A 411 13.18 1.71 22.13
N PRO A 412 12.67 2.81 22.72
CA PRO A 412 12.45 4.05 22.00
C PRO A 412 13.77 4.77 21.71
N HIS A 413 13.94 5.24 20.47
CA HIS A 413 15.10 6.00 20.02
C HIS A 413 14.75 7.38 19.48
N ARG A 414 15.75 8.24 19.37
CA ARG A 414 15.59 9.55 18.72
C ARG A 414 15.52 9.36 17.20
N PRO A 415 14.80 10.22 16.46
CA PRO A 415 14.76 10.15 15.00
C PRO A 415 16.14 10.09 14.33
N SER A 416 17.12 10.85 14.83
CA SER A 416 18.50 10.87 14.31
C SER A 416 19.30 9.58 14.55
N GLU A 417 18.84 8.72 15.45
CA GLU A 417 19.44 7.40 15.73
C GLU A 417 18.82 6.30 14.86
N VAL A 418 17.63 6.56 14.31
CA VAL A 418 16.83 5.59 13.57
C VAL A 418 16.88 5.84 12.06
N TYR A 419 16.78 7.10 11.65
CA TYR A 419 16.76 7.50 10.26
C TYR A 419 18.11 8.05 9.80
N ARG A 420 18.47 7.74 8.56
CA ARG A 420 19.63 8.30 7.86
C ARG A 420 19.16 8.99 6.59
N ARG A 421 19.82 10.10 6.25
CA ARG A 421 19.56 10.83 5.00
C ARG A 421 20.50 10.33 3.92
N ILE A 422 19.95 10.02 2.75
CA ILE A 422 20.70 9.83 1.51
C ILE A 422 20.38 11.02 0.62
N GLN A 423 21.42 11.67 0.10
CA GLN A 423 21.31 12.86 -0.74
C GLN A 423 22.17 12.71 -2.00
N PRO A 424 22.00 13.56 -3.02
CA PRO A 424 22.81 13.47 -4.23
C PRO A 424 24.28 13.66 -3.87
N ALA A 425 25.16 12.86 -4.46
CA ALA A 425 26.58 13.04 -4.28
C ALA A 425 26.98 14.42 -4.85
N ALA A 426 27.86 15.12 -4.13
CA ALA A 426 28.35 16.42 -4.59
C ALA A 426 29.14 16.25 -5.90
N THR A 427 28.50 16.50 -7.05
CA THR A 427 29.23 16.56 -8.32
C THR A 427 29.98 17.88 -8.42
N LYS A 428 31.17 17.86 -9.04
CA LYS A 428 31.99 19.07 -9.27
C LYS A 428 31.24 20.20 -9.98
N ALA A 429 30.18 19.89 -10.73
CA ALA A 429 29.34 20.87 -11.41
C ALA A 429 28.39 21.60 -10.45
N LEU A 430 27.76 20.89 -9.50
CA LEU A 430 26.89 21.49 -8.48
C LEU A 430 27.67 22.42 -7.53
N GLN A 431 28.91 22.06 -7.19
CA GLN A 431 29.78 22.94 -6.38
C GLN A 431 30.07 24.28 -7.06
N ALA A 432 30.18 24.30 -8.39
CA ALA A 432 30.40 25.53 -9.15
C ALA A 432 29.14 26.42 -9.16
N GLU A 433 27.96 25.82 -9.25
CA GLU A 433 26.68 26.53 -9.25
C GLU A 433 26.29 27.03 -7.86
N GLU A 434 26.47 26.21 -6.81
CA GLU A 434 26.29 26.60 -5.41
C GLU A 434 27.25 27.72 -5.00
N ALA A 435 28.52 27.65 -5.41
CA ALA A 435 29.48 28.73 -5.20
C ALA A 435 29.05 30.02 -5.92
N TRP A 436 28.48 29.92 -7.13
CA TRP A 436 27.98 31.06 -7.89
C TRP A 436 26.74 31.70 -7.24
N VAL A 437 25.78 30.88 -6.78
CA VAL A 437 24.57 31.34 -6.08
C VAL A 437 24.91 31.94 -4.71
N ALA A 438 25.83 31.34 -3.96
CA ALA A 438 26.31 31.88 -2.70
C ALA A 438 27.02 33.23 -2.89
N HIS A 439 27.76 33.40 -3.99
CA HIS A 439 28.40 34.67 -4.31
C HIS A 439 27.38 35.74 -4.74
N ALA A 440 26.30 35.35 -5.41
CA ALA A 440 25.22 36.25 -5.82
C ALA A 440 24.31 36.70 -4.66
N LYS A 441 24.21 35.93 -3.57
CA LYS A 441 23.46 36.31 -2.35
C LYS A 441 24.25 37.20 -1.39
N ASN A 442 25.57 37.28 -1.55
CA ASN A 442 26.49 38.06 -0.71
C ASN A 442 26.96 39.38 -1.37
N ASN A 443 26.42 39.72 -2.53
CA ASN A 443 26.49 41.04 -3.17
C ASN A 443 25.09 41.66 -3.17
#